data_AF-X1IXL9-F1
#
_entry.id   AF-X1IXL9-F1
#
_cell.length_a   1.000
_cell.length_b   1.000
_cell.length_c   1.000
_cell.angle_alpha   90.00
_cell.angle_beta   90.00
_cell.angle_gamma   90.00
#
_symmetry.space_group_name_H-M   'P 1'
#
loop_
_entity.id
_entity.type
_entity.pdbx_description
1 polymer ?
#
loop_
_entity_poly.entity_id
_entity_poly.type
_entity_poly.pdbx_seq_one_letter_code
_entity_poly.pdbx_strand_id
1 'polypeptide(L)' 'MSDQIPEIKALGADFAEVERRIDTARAMIDLAKAAGEDTAKWEADLRAAVIKKDKWARALQERGVNTGPG' A
#
# COMPACT_ATOMS: atom_id res chain seq x y z
N MET A 1 4.46 26.87 -15.59
CA MET A 1 4.35 25.96 -14.43
C MET A 1 2.92 25.46 -14.37
N SER A 2 2.61 24.21 -14.76
CA SER A 2 1.36 23.52 -14.33
C SER A 2 1.23 22.04 -14.74
N ASP A 3 2.23 21.40 -15.37
CA ASP A 3 2.06 20.00 -15.83
C ASP A 3 2.23 18.90 -14.75
N GLN A 4 2.52 19.24 -13.49
CA GLN A 4 2.75 18.24 -12.43
C GLN A 4 1.45 17.71 -11.77
N ILE A 5 0.31 18.36 -11.99
CA ILE A 5 -0.96 18.02 -11.31
C ILE A 5 -1.52 16.63 -11.70
N PRO A 6 -1.49 16.18 -12.97
CA PRO A 6 -2.04 14.88 -13.37
C PRO A 6 -1.23 13.69 -12.84
N GLU A 7 0.10 13.76 -12.91
CA GLU A 7 1.00 12.68 -12.45
C GLU A 7 0.89 12.47 -10.94
N ILE A 8 0.83 13.55 -10.16
CA ILE A 8 0.66 13.49 -8.70
C ILE A 8 -0.68 12.85 -8.33
N LYS A 9 -1.76 13.15 -9.04
CA LYS A 9 -3.08 12.54 -8.81
C LYS A 9 -3.10 11.05 -9.17
N ALA A 10 -2.49 10.66 -10.28
CA ALA A 10 -2.36 9.26 -10.67
C ALA A 10 -1.56 8.46 -9.62
N LEU A 11 -0.44 9.01 -9.17
CA LEU A 11 0.38 8.42 -8.11
C LEU A 11 -0.38 8.25 -6.78
N GLY A 12 -1.23 9.20 -6.42
CA GLY A 12 -2.10 9.10 -5.24
C GLY A 12 -3.18 8.00 -5.37
N ALA A 13 -3.77 7.84 -6.56
CA ALA A 13 -4.74 6.79 -6.84
C ALA A 13 -4.09 5.38 -6.77
N ASP A 14 -2.90 5.24 -7.36
CA ASP A 14 -2.12 4.00 -7.31
C ASP A 14 -1.74 3.64 -5.86
N PHE A 15 -1.42 4.65 -5.05
CA PHE A 15 -1.11 4.46 -3.63
C PHE A 15 -2.32 3.92 -2.84
N ALA A 16 -3.49 4.52 -3.01
CA ALA A 16 -4.72 4.08 -2.36
C ALA A 16 -5.18 2.68 -2.81
N GLU A 17 -4.89 2.30 -4.06
CA GLU A 17 -5.12 0.93 -4.53
C GLU A 17 -4.20 -0.08 -3.84
N VAL A 18 -2.92 0.25 -3.67
CA VAL A 18 -1.97 -0.59 -2.95
C VAL A 18 -2.37 -0.77 -1.48
N GLU A 19 -2.85 0.29 -0.81
CA GLU A 19 -3.38 0.18 0.55
C GLU A 19 -4.56 -0.81 0.63
N ARG A 20 -5.54 -0.71 -0.26
CA ARG A 20 -6.68 -1.64 -0.29
C ARG A 20 -6.25 -3.09 -0.51
N ARG A 21 -5.24 -3.32 -1.35
CA ARG A 21 -4.68 -4.66 -1.58
C ARG A 21 -3.99 -5.21 -0.34
N ILE A 22 -3.25 -4.36 0.39
CA ILE A 22 -2.61 -4.73 1.66
C ILE A 22 -3.67 -5.12 2.69
N ASP A 23 -4.73 -4.33 2.84
CA ASP A 23 -5.81 -4.63 3.79
C ASP A 23 -6.55 -5.93 3.44
N THR A 24 -6.80 -6.14 2.15
CA THR A 24 -7.42 -7.39 1.66
C THR A 24 -6.53 -8.60 1.95
N ALA A 25 -5.24 -8.50 1.65
CA ALA A 25 -4.28 -9.58 1.92
C ALA A 25 -4.18 -9.87 3.43
N ARG A 26 -4.26 -8.84 4.28
CA ARG A 26 -4.27 -8.98 5.74
C ARG A 26 -5.49 -9.74 6.22
N ALA A 27 -6.68 -9.39 5.74
CA ALA A 27 -7.92 -10.09 6.06
C ALA A 27 -7.89 -11.56 5.59
N MET A 28 -7.34 -11.84 4.41
CA MET A 28 -7.18 -13.21 3.90
C MET A 28 -6.22 -14.04 4.76
N ILE A 29 -5.10 -13.45 5.19
CA ILE A 29 -4.15 -14.10 6.10
C ILE A 29 -4.81 -14.40 7.44
N ASP A 30 -5.56 -13.46 8.00
CA ASP A 30 -6.24 -13.67 9.28
C ASP A 30 -7.29 -14.78 9.19
N LEU A 31 -8.03 -14.86 8.08
CA LEU A 31 -8.97 -15.95 7.82
C LEU A 31 -8.25 -17.31 7.69
N ALA A 32 -7.15 -17.36 6.94
CA ALA A 32 -6.39 -18.58 6.73
C ALA A 32 -5.72 -19.08 8.03
N LYS A 33 -5.23 -18.16 8.88
CA LYS A 33 -4.77 -18.48 10.24
C LYS A 33 -5.87 -19.07 11.10
N ALA A 34 -7.07 -18.49 11.05
CA ALA A 34 -8.22 -19.01 11.79
C ALA A 34 -8.63 -20.41 11.29
N ALA A 35 -8.40 -20.71 10.01
CA ALA A 35 -8.57 -22.04 9.42
C ALA A 35 -7.41 -23.01 9.72
N GLY A 36 -6.32 -22.55 10.35
CA GLY A 36 -5.13 -23.36 10.65
C GLY A 36 -4.21 -23.58 9.44
N GLU A 37 -4.34 -22.78 8.38
CA GLU A 37 -3.44 -22.83 7.22
C GLU A 37 -2.08 -22.19 7.50
N ASP A 38 -1.05 -22.68 6.81
CA ASP A 38 0.28 -22.06 6.86
C ASP A 38 0.30 -20.76 6.03
N THR A 39 0.28 -19.63 6.72
CA THR A 39 0.29 -18.30 6.12
C THR A 39 1.68 -17.66 6.05
N ALA A 40 2.76 -18.37 6.39
CA ALA A 40 4.10 -17.78 6.53
C ALA A 40 4.56 -17.05 5.25
N LYS A 41 4.30 -17.65 4.08
CA LYS A 41 4.62 -17.04 2.79
C LYS A 41 3.80 -15.78 2.53
N TRP A 42 2.49 -15.83 2.77
CA TRP A 42 1.60 -14.70 2.55
C TRP A 42 1.92 -13.53 3.49
N GLU A 43 2.31 -13.82 4.73
CA GLU A 43 2.79 -12.81 5.66
C GLU A 43 4.10 -12.15 5.21
N ALA A 44 5.04 -12.92 4.67
CA ALA A 44 6.28 -12.39 4.13
C ALA A 44 6.00 -11.47 2.92
N ASP A 45 5.12 -11.90 2.02
CA ASP A 45 4.70 -11.13 0.86
C ASP A 45 3.96 -9.85 1.29
N LEU A 46 3.08 -9.93 2.30
CA LEU A 46 2.40 -8.77 2.88
C LEU A 46 3.40 -7.78 3.47
N ARG A 47 4.40 -8.25 4.24
CA ARG A 47 5.45 -7.39 4.79
C ARG A 47 6.24 -6.69 3.70
N ALA A 48 6.60 -7.40 2.62
CA ALA A 48 7.27 -6.80 1.48
C ALA A 48 6.42 -5.71 0.80
N ALA A 49 5.12 -5.96 0.64
CA ALA A 49 4.17 -5.00 0.09
C ALA A 49 4.05 -3.74 0.97
N VAL A 50 3.95 -3.89 2.30
CA VAL A 50 3.92 -2.77 3.26
C VAL A 50 5.20 -1.95 3.18
N ILE A 51 6.38 -2.59 3.17
CA ILE A 51 7.67 -1.88 3.04
C ILE A 51 7.74 -1.09 1.73
N LYS A 52 7.25 -1.67 0.63
CA LYS A 52 7.22 -0.99 -0.68
C LYS A 52 6.28 0.22 -0.64
N LYS A 53 5.10 0.07 -0.05
CA LYS A 53 4.14 1.15 0.17
C LYS A 53 4.78 2.27 1.00
N ASP A 54 5.42 1.96 2.12
CA ASP A 54 6.05 2.99 2.98
C ASP A 54 7.14 3.78 2.26
N LYS A 55 7.93 3.11 1.41
CA LYS A 55 8.91 3.79 0.55
C LYS A 55 8.24 4.73 -0.45
N TRP A 56 7.13 4.31 -1.06
CA TRP A 56 6.35 5.15 -1.95
C TRP A 56 5.69 6.31 -1.22
N ALA A 57 5.15 6.11 -0.03
CA ALA A 57 4.58 7.17 0.81
C ALA A 57 5.61 8.26 1.08
N ARG A 58 6.83 7.87 1.48
CA ARG A 58 7.95 8.80 1.70
C ARG A 58 8.31 9.57 0.44
N ALA A 59 8.42 8.88 -0.69
CA ALA A 59 8.74 9.52 -1.97
C ALA A 59 7.65 10.51 -2.43
N LEU A 60 6.39 10.24 -2.11
CA LEU A 60 5.28 11.16 -2.38
C LEU A 60 5.31 12.36 -1.44
N GLN A 61 5.57 12.15 -0.15
CA GLN A 61 5.72 13.21 0.84
C GLN A 61 6.89 14.16 0.50
N GLU A 62 8.03 13.61 0.06
CA GLU A 62 9.19 14.40 -0.41
C GLU A 62 8.86 15.27 -1.63
N ARG A 63 7.90 14.83 -2.46
CA ARG A 63 7.38 15.58 -3.62
C ARG A 63 6.28 16.58 -3.26
N GLY A 64 5.99 16.78 -1.97
CA GLY A 64 4.93 17.67 -1.49
C GLY A 64 3.53 17.10 -1.65
N VAL A 65 3.40 15.80 -1.93
CA VAL A 65 2.13 15.09 -2.05
C VAL A 65 1.77 14.51 -0.70
N ASN A 66 0.74 15.06 -0.05
CA ASN A 66 0.28 14.56 1.24
C ASN A 66 -0.49 13.24 1.03
N THR A 67 0.07 12.12 1.48
CA THR A 67 -0.55 10.79 1.38
C THR A 67 -1.29 10.39 2.66
N GLY A 68 -1.54 11.33 3.57
CA GLY A 68 -2.33 11.10 4.78
C GLY A 68 -3.85 11.10 4.50
N PRO A 69 -4.67 10.54 5.40
CA PRO A 69 -6.12 10.62 5.29
C PRO A 69 -6.53 12.08 5.50
N GLY A 70 -6.85 12.76 4.40
CA GLY A 70 -7.54 14.06 4.39
C GLY A 70 -9.02 13.87 4.20
#